data_AF-A0A067Q612-F1
#
_entry.id   AF-A0A067Q612-F1
#
_cell.length_a   1.000
_cell.length_b   1.000
_cell.length_c   1.000
_cell.angle_alpha   90.00
_cell.angle_beta   90.00
_cell.angle_gamma   90.00
#
_symmetry.space_group_name_H-M   'P 1'
#
loop_
_entity.id
_entity.type
_entity.pdbx_description
1 polymer ?
#
loop_
_entity_poly.entity_id
_entity_poly.type
_entity_poly.pdbx_seq_one_letter_code
_entity_poly.pdbx_strand_id
1 'polypeptide(L)'
;MPPLIYAQVPGNLANSAQHTRAFQQLIQTRAFRWITGHKNTLFSFYAPRLHDHYRVMLNQIHEAYPHCHQIFDNSIWPAVTFNLGPSAVTKLHVDGENYAPGWCAVTSLGQYNPTKGRHFVLFDLKLIVKFLPGPTILIPSSTLLHGNTAIWPHERRYSFTQYAA
;
A
#
# COMPACT_ATOMS: atom_id res chain seq x y z
N MET A 1 13.38 36.61 -12.19
CA MET A 1 13.67 35.21 -12.56
C MET A 1 12.92 34.32 -11.59
N PRO A 2 12.03 33.43 -12.03
CA PRO A 2 11.42 32.45 -11.13
C PRO A 2 12.49 31.48 -10.64
N PRO A 3 12.48 31.05 -9.37
CA PRO A 3 13.43 30.07 -8.89
C PRO A 3 13.24 28.75 -9.65
N LEU A 4 14.36 28.16 -10.09
CA LEU A 4 14.43 26.80 -10.58
C LEU A 4 13.74 25.89 -9.55
N ILE A 5 12.64 25.26 -9.95
CA ILE A 5 12.05 24.15 -9.22
C ILE A 5 13.17 23.12 -9.13
N TYR A 6 13.75 22.92 -7.95
CA TYR A 6 14.70 21.83 -7.73
C TYR A 6 14.01 20.55 -8.20
N ALA A 7 14.53 19.95 -9.28
CA ALA A 7 14.02 18.68 -9.76
C ALA A 7 14.17 17.68 -8.60
N GLN A 8 13.04 17.25 -8.03
CA GLN A 8 13.06 16.19 -7.04
C GLN A 8 13.58 14.93 -7.73
N VAL A 9 14.56 14.28 -7.11
CA VAL A 9 15.09 12.99 -7.56
C VAL A 9 14.40 11.86 -6.79
N PRO A 10 14.22 10.66 -7.38
CA PRO A 10 13.70 9.51 -6.68
C PRO A 10 14.52 9.17 -5.43
N GLY A 11 13.84 8.71 -4.38
CA GLY A 11 14.46 8.35 -3.12
C GLY A 11 13.59 7.43 -2.26
N ASN A 12 14.22 6.74 -1.31
CA ASN A 12 13.52 5.89 -0.35
C ASN A 12 12.74 6.74 0.66
N LEU A 13 11.54 6.29 1.05
CA LEU A 13 10.74 6.97 2.08
C LEU A 13 11.46 6.97 3.43
N ALA A 14 11.46 8.11 4.11
CA ALA A 14 12.11 8.29 5.40
C ALA A 14 11.24 7.79 6.56
N ASN A 15 11.88 7.18 7.56
CA ASN A 15 11.25 6.74 8.80
C ASN A 15 12.00 7.30 10.02
N SER A 16 11.30 7.48 11.14
CA SER A 16 11.95 7.74 12.43
C SER A 16 12.81 6.54 12.84
N ALA A 17 13.82 6.72 13.71
CA ALA A 17 14.68 5.62 14.16
C ALA A 17 13.89 4.45 14.80
N GLN A 18 12.81 4.75 15.52
CA GLN A 18 11.92 3.73 16.08
C GLN A 18 11.17 2.97 14.97
N HIS A 19 10.60 3.69 13.99
CA HIS A 19 9.87 3.08 12.88
C HIS A 19 10.79 2.26 11.97
N THR A 20 12.03 2.70 11.75
CA THR A 20 13.02 1.95 10.95
C THR A 20 13.28 0.57 11.53
N ARG A 21 13.43 0.43 12.85
CA ARG A 21 13.63 -0.89 13.48
C ARG A 21 12.44 -1.82 13.27
N ALA A 22 11.21 -1.32 13.51
CA ALA A 22 10.00 -2.10 13.29
C ALA A 22 9.84 -2.48 11.80
N PHE A 23 10.08 -1.53 10.90
CA PHE A 23 10.03 -1.74 9.46
C PHE A 23 10.97 -2.85 9.01
N GLN A 24 12.24 -2.80 9.42
CA GLN A 24 13.25 -3.81 9.06
C GLN A 24 12.85 -5.22 9.54
N GLN A 25 12.28 -5.33 10.75
CA GLN A 25 11.76 -6.61 11.25
C GLN A 25 10.56 -7.12 10.42
N LEU A 26 9.64 -6.23 10.07
CA LEU A 26 8.42 -6.59 9.34
C LEU A 26 8.73 -7.05 7.90
N ILE A 27 9.65 -6.38 7.19
CA ILE A 27 10.01 -6.77 5.81
C ILE A 27 10.79 -8.10 5.75
N GLN A 28 11.47 -8.48 6.84
CA GLN A 28 12.16 -9.77 6.97
C GLN A 28 11.23 -10.90 7.42
N THR A 29 10.04 -10.58 7.90
CA THR A 29 9.09 -11.58 8.39
C THR A 29 8.47 -12.36 7.24
N ARG A 30 8.54 -13.70 7.32
CA ARG A 30 8.03 -14.63 6.29
C ARG A 30 6.59 -14.35 5.86
N ALA A 31 5.70 -14.06 6.83
CA ALA A 31 4.29 -13.79 6.54
C ALA A 31 4.10 -12.58 5.61
N PHE A 32 4.86 -11.50 5.80
CA PHE A 32 4.76 -10.33 4.93
C PHE A 32 5.36 -10.58 3.56
N ARG A 33 6.47 -11.32 3.46
CA ARG A 33 7.01 -11.75 2.16
C ARG A 33 5.99 -12.60 1.36
N TRP A 34 5.23 -13.46 2.04
CA TRP A 34 4.15 -14.23 1.43
C TRP A 34 2.98 -13.35 0.96
N ILE A 35 2.50 -12.45 1.81
CA ILE A 35 1.44 -11.51 1.45
C ILE A 35 1.88 -10.65 0.26
N THR A 36 3.13 -10.19 0.25
CA THR A 36 3.72 -9.43 -0.85
C THR A 36 3.72 -10.20 -2.16
N GLY A 37 4.19 -11.46 -2.16
CA GLY A 37 4.17 -12.30 -3.36
C GLY A 37 2.75 -12.59 -3.87
N HIS A 38 1.79 -12.77 -2.94
CA HIS A 38 0.38 -12.91 -3.28
C HIS A 38 -0.18 -11.66 -3.95
N LYS A 39 0.06 -10.48 -3.38
CA LYS A 39 -0.33 -9.18 -3.98
C LYS A 39 0.26 -9.01 -5.38
N ASN A 40 1.55 -9.28 -5.53
CA ASN A 40 2.25 -9.15 -6.81
C ASN A 40 1.63 -10.07 -7.88
N THR A 41 1.28 -11.30 -7.50
CA THR A 41 0.60 -12.27 -8.36
C THR A 41 -0.82 -11.84 -8.73
N LEU A 42 -1.60 -11.31 -7.78
CA LEU A 42 -2.93 -10.77 -8.08
C LEU A 42 -2.83 -9.63 -9.08
N PHE A 43 -1.86 -8.73 -8.92
CA PHE A 43 -1.72 -7.58 -9.80
C PHE A 43 -1.24 -7.97 -11.21
N SER A 44 -0.30 -8.90 -11.33
CA SER A 44 0.08 -9.43 -12.66
C SER A 44 -1.06 -10.15 -13.36
N PHE A 45 -1.96 -10.80 -12.61
CA PHE A 45 -3.13 -11.47 -13.17
C PHE A 45 -4.21 -10.49 -13.62
N TYR A 46 -4.62 -9.54 -12.77
CA TYR A 46 -5.74 -8.64 -13.06
C TYR A 46 -5.36 -7.41 -13.90
N ALA A 47 -4.10 -6.99 -13.89
CA ALA A 47 -3.62 -5.81 -14.62
C ALA A 47 -2.22 -6.03 -15.22
N PRO A 48 -2.02 -7.07 -16.08
CA PRO A 48 -0.70 -7.49 -16.55
C PRO A 48 0.10 -6.39 -17.24
N ARG A 49 -0.55 -5.53 -18.03
CA ARG A 49 0.12 -4.42 -18.73
C ARG A 49 0.62 -3.34 -17.77
N LEU A 50 -0.15 -3.05 -16.73
CA LEU A 50 0.24 -2.07 -15.71
C LEU A 50 1.32 -2.64 -14.80
N HIS A 51 1.23 -3.93 -14.47
CA HIS A 51 2.29 -4.67 -13.77
C HIS A 51 3.61 -4.61 -14.53
N ASP A 52 3.59 -4.88 -15.84
CA ASP A 52 4.80 -4.81 -16.68
C ASP A 52 5.36 -3.38 -16.77
N HIS A 53 4.47 -2.38 -16.85
CA HIS A 53 4.87 -0.97 -16.80
C HIS A 53 5.61 -0.63 -15.50
N TYR A 54 5.10 -1.07 -14.34
CA TYR A 54 5.78 -0.90 -13.05
C TYR A 54 7.16 -1.55 -13.07
N ARG A 55 7.25 -2.79 -13.55
CA ARG A 55 8.52 -3.54 -13.63
C ARG A 55 9.56 -2.78 -14.47
N VAL A 56 9.18 -2.32 -15.67
CA VAL A 56 10.10 -1.58 -16.56
C VAL A 56 10.54 -0.26 -15.91
N MET A 57 9.60 0.54 -15.40
CA MET A 57 9.90 1.83 -14.79
C MET A 57 10.82 1.70 -13.57
N LEU A 58 10.55 0.73 -12.69
CA LEU A 58 11.37 0.54 -11.49
C LEU A 58 12.75 0.01 -11.81
N ASN A 59 12.90 -0.85 -12.81
CA ASN A 59 14.22 -1.28 -13.27
C ASN A 59 15.04 -0.08 -13.75
N GLN A 60 14.44 0.81 -14.56
CA GLN A 60 15.10 2.04 -15.01
C GLN A 60 15.49 2.96 -13.83
N ILE A 61 14.61 3.09 -12.83
CA ILE A 61 14.90 3.89 -11.63
C ILE A 61 16.06 3.28 -10.84
N HIS A 62 16.07 1.97 -10.61
CA HIS A 62 17.15 1.32 -9.86
C HIS A 62 18.49 1.36 -10.61
N GLU A 63 18.47 1.28 -11.94
CA GLU A 63 19.66 1.45 -12.78
C GLU A 63 20.21 2.89 -12.72
N ALA A 64 19.34 3.89 -12.80
CA ALA A 64 19.72 5.30 -12.78
C ALA A 64 20.06 5.82 -11.37
N TYR A 65 19.45 5.24 -10.34
CA TYR A 65 19.55 5.69 -8.95
C TYR A 65 19.85 4.50 -8.01
N PRO A 66 21.12 4.05 -7.93
CA PRO A 66 21.51 2.87 -7.13
C PRO A 66 21.25 2.98 -5.62
N HIS A 67 21.00 4.19 -5.11
CA HIS A 67 20.60 4.42 -3.71
C HIS A 67 19.11 4.13 -3.44
N CYS A 68 18.29 3.98 -4.49
CA CYS A 68 16.91 3.54 -4.36
C CYS A 68 16.89 2.02 -4.20
N HIS A 69 16.31 1.52 -3.12
CA HIS A 69 16.36 0.12 -2.77
C HIS A 69 14.97 -0.51 -2.87
N GLN A 70 14.89 -1.65 -3.54
CA GLN A 70 13.69 -2.46 -3.57
C GLN A 70 13.41 -3.04 -2.17
N ILE A 71 12.18 -2.84 -1.67
CA ILE A 71 11.80 -3.27 -0.32
C ILE A 71 11.66 -4.80 -0.23
N PHE A 72 11.02 -5.40 -1.24
CA PHE A 72 10.81 -6.84 -1.36
C PHE A 72 11.20 -7.29 -2.77
N ASP A 73 12.10 -8.26 -2.87
CA ASP A 73 12.55 -8.87 -4.12
C ASP A 73 11.40 -9.51 -4.94
N ASN A 74 10.30 -9.89 -4.29
CA ASN A 74 9.13 -10.49 -4.91
C ASN A 74 7.96 -9.51 -5.12
N SER A 75 8.25 -8.21 -5.22
CA SER A 75 7.27 -7.13 -5.38
C SER A 75 7.64 -6.14 -6.47
N ILE A 76 6.65 -5.70 -7.24
CA ILE A 76 6.74 -4.56 -8.16
C ILE A 76 6.39 -3.21 -7.53
N TRP A 77 5.96 -3.15 -6.26
CA TRP A 77 5.65 -1.88 -5.63
C TRP A 77 6.89 -1.29 -4.96
N PRO A 78 7.22 -0.01 -5.21
CA PRO A 78 8.39 0.63 -4.62
C PRO A 78 8.18 1.07 -3.16
N ALA A 79 6.93 1.21 -2.71
CA ALA A 79 6.62 1.69 -1.38
C ALA A 79 5.64 0.76 -0.64
N VAL A 80 5.76 0.73 0.69
CA VAL A 80 4.86 0.00 1.57
C VAL A 80 4.55 0.76 2.85
N THR A 81 3.36 0.55 3.41
CA THR A 81 2.97 1.05 4.74
C THR A 81 2.43 -0.10 5.59
N PHE A 82 2.89 -0.16 6.84
CA PHE A 82 2.32 -1.02 7.86
C PHE A 82 1.51 -0.16 8.84
N ASN A 83 0.18 -0.22 8.76
CA ASN A 83 -0.69 0.45 9.72
C ASN A 83 -0.83 -0.41 10.97
N LEU A 84 0.02 -0.16 11.97
CA LEU A 84 0.19 -0.97 13.18
C LEU A 84 -0.82 -0.69 14.31
N GLY A 85 -1.92 0.01 14.01
CA GLY A 85 -3.12 0.04 14.88
C GLY A 85 -2.93 0.72 16.24
N PRO A 86 -3.74 0.37 17.27
CA PRO A 86 -4.62 -0.82 17.36
C PRO A 86 -5.88 -0.75 16.48
N SER A 87 -6.26 0.44 16.04
CA SER A 87 -7.43 0.70 15.19
C SER A 87 -7.03 1.49 13.95
N ALA A 88 -6.54 0.81 12.92
CA ALA A 88 -6.25 1.44 11.63
C ALA A 88 -7.57 1.88 10.97
N VAL A 89 -7.97 3.14 11.18
CA VAL A 89 -9.17 3.76 10.59
C VAL A 89 -8.76 4.91 9.69
N THR A 90 -9.21 4.88 8.44
CA THR A 90 -8.93 5.90 7.44
C THR A 90 -10.21 6.64 7.10
N LYS A 91 -10.19 7.96 7.32
CA LYS A 91 -11.26 8.86 6.88
C LYS A 91 -11.33 8.87 5.35
N LEU A 92 -12.38 9.48 4.81
CA LEU A 92 -12.55 9.72 3.39
C LEU A 92 -11.33 10.44 2.80
N HIS A 93 -10.66 9.83 1.82
CA HIS A 93 -9.50 10.42 1.13
C HIS A 93 -9.24 9.75 -0.23
N VAL A 94 -8.33 10.36 -0.98
CA VAL A 94 -7.56 9.72 -2.06
C VAL A 94 -6.08 9.77 -1.68
N ASP A 95 -5.30 8.81 -2.16
CA ASP A 95 -3.85 8.84 -2.00
C ASP A 95 -3.22 9.68 -3.13
N GLY A 96 -3.40 11.00 -3.07
CA GLY A 96 -3.08 11.91 -4.18
C GLY A 96 -1.59 11.98 -4.55
N GLU A 97 -0.70 11.50 -3.69
CA GLU A 97 0.75 11.40 -3.95
C GLU A 97 1.11 10.12 -4.70
N ASN A 98 0.21 9.14 -4.79
CA ASN A 98 0.46 7.92 -5.53
C ASN A 98 0.37 8.15 -7.04
N TYR A 99 1.14 7.37 -7.81
CA TYR A 99 1.07 7.34 -9.26
C TYR A 99 -0.38 7.19 -9.74
N ALA A 100 -0.90 8.18 -10.47
CA ALA A 100 -2.34 8.32 -10.75
C ALA A 100 -2.97 7.10 -11.48
N PRO A 101 -2.34 6.50 -12.50
CA PRO A 101 -2.84 5.27 -13.13
C PRO A 101 -2.60 4.01 -12.27
N GLY A 102 -1.82 4.15 -11.21
CA GLY A 102 -1.33 3.08 -10.37
C GLY A 102 -2.37 2.46 -9.46
N TRP A 103 -2.12 1.20 -9.08
CA TRP A 103 -2.96 0.48 -8.12
C TRP A 103 -2.22 0.21 -6.83
N CYS A 104 -2.98 0.23 -5.74
CA CYS A 104 -2.51 -0.07 -4.39
C CYS A 104 -3.09 -1.38 -3.91
N ALA A 105 -2.27 -2.16 -3.23
CA ALA A 105 -2.63 -3.45 -2.69
C ALA A 105 -2.71 -3.40 -1.17
N VAL A 106 -3.93 -3.40 -0.64
CA VAL A 106 -4.22 -3.32 0.80
C VAL A 106 -4.62 -4.70 1.30
N THR A 107 -3.89 -5.24 2.27
CA THR A 107 -4.29 -6.44 3.01
C THR A 107 -4.79 -6.03 4.38
N SER A 108 -5.99 -6.48 4.75
CA SER A 108 -6.50 -6.26 6.09
C SER A 108 -5.99 -7.32 7.06
N LEU A 109 -5.68 -6.92 8.29
CA LEU A 109 -5.10 -7.79 9.31
C LEU A 109 -5.73 -7.50 10.68
N GLY A 110 -5.55 -8.42 11.62
CA GLY A 110 -6.03 -8.29 12.99
C GLY A 110 -7.22 -9.18 13.30
N GLN A 111 -7.97 -8.80 14.33
CA GLN A 111 -9.08 -9.58 14.90
C GLN A 111 -10.27 -8.64 15.12
N TYR A 112 -11.26 -8.75 14.23
CA TYR A 112 -12.49 -7.97 14.26
C TYR A 112 -13.61 -8.73 13.54
N ASN A 113 -14.86 -8.35 13.81
CA ASN A 113 -16.03 -8.99 13.20
C ASN A 113 -16.55 -8.20 11.96
N PRO A 114 -16.26 -8.65 10.72
CA PRO A 114 -16.65 -7.95 9.50
C PRO A 114 -18.18 -7.94 9.26
N THR A 115 -18.98 -8.72 9.99
CA THR A 115 -20.46 -8.68 9.87
C THR A 115 -21.11 -7.57 10.66
N LYS A 116 -20.41 -6.98 11.65
CA LYS A 116 -20.95 -5.93 12.52
C LYS A 116 -20.55 -4.51 12.09
N GLY A 117 -19.95 -4.34 10.90
CA GLY A 117 -19.22 -3.14 10.44
C GLY A 117 -17.79 -3.48 10.02
N ARG A 118 -16.87 -2.50 10.09
CA ARG A 118 -15.43 -2.59 9.68
C ARG A 118 -15.22 -2.77 8.19
N HIS A 119 -16.05 -2.12 7.39
CA HIS A 119 -16.05 -2.27 5.94
C HIS A 119 -15.04 -1.35 5.27
N PHE A 120 -14.65 -1.73 4.06
CA PHE A 120 -13.96 -0.87 3.12
C PHE A 120 -15.02 -0.14 2.29
N VAL A 121 -14.90 1.17 2.15
CA VAL A 121 -15.90 2.00 1.47
C VAL A 121 -15.26 2.62 0.24
N LEU A 122 -15.89 2.42 -0.91
CA LEU A 122 -15.52 2.97 -2.21
C LEU A 122 -16.63 3.96 -2.60
N PHE A 123 -16.42 5.23 -2.30
CA PHE A 123 -17.48 6.24 -2.30
C PHE A 123 -17.95 6.56 -3.71
N ASP A 124 -17.04 6.73 -4.67
CA ASP A 124 -17.40 7.03 -6.07
C ASP A 124 -18.17 5.87 -6.71
N LEU A 125 -17.88 4.63 -6.29
CA LEU A 125 -18.58 3.44 -6.76
C LEU A 125 -19.88 3.15 -5.99
N LYS A 126 -20.19 3.94 -4.95
CA LYS A 126 -21.30 3.72 -4.02
C LYS A 126 -21.30 2.28 -3.47
N LEU A 127 -20.12 1.73 -3.22
CA LEU A 127 -19.92 0.34 -2.84
C LEU A 127 -19.32 0.22 -1.43
N ILE A 128 -19.95 -0.62 -0.61
CA ILE A 128 -19.43 -1.01 0.71
C ILE A 128 -19.02 -2.47 0.63
N VAL A 129 -17.73 -2.73 0.82
CA VAL A 129 -17.15 -4.07 0.78
C VAL A 129 -16.93 -4.56 2.20
N LYS A 130 -17.55 -5.71 2.52
CA LYS A 130 -17.22 -6.45 3.73
C LYS A 130 -15.77 -6.93 3.64
N PHE A 131 -14.86 -6.26 4.37
CA PHE A 131 -13.44 -6.53 4.25
C PHE A 131 -12.95 -7.35 5.46
N LEU A 132 -12.81 -8.66 5.27
CA LEU A 132 -12.42 -9.58 6.32
C LEU A 132 -10.94 -9.39 6.72
N PRO A 133 -10.50 -9.86 7.90
CA PRO A 133 -9.08 -10.02 8.19
C PRO A 133 -8.48 -11.10 7.28
N GLY A 134 -7.36 -10.79 6.61
CA GLY A 134 -6.61 -11.71 5.73
C GLY A 134 -6.65 -11.35 4.24
N PRO A 135 -7.83 -11.06 3.63
CA PRO A 135 -7.94 -10.70 2.23
C PRO A 135 -7.17 -9.44 1.82
N THR A 136 -6.88 -9.40 0.51
CA THR A 136 -6.26 -8.27 -0.19
C THR A 136 -7.27 -7.65 -1.15
N ILE A 137 -7.30 -6.33 -1.22
CA ILE A 137 -7.99 -5.57 -2.27
C ILE A 137 -6.98 -4.77 -3.09
N LEU A 138 -7.18 -4.75 -4.41
CA LEU A 138 -6.45 -3.88 -5.34
C LEU A 138 -7.36 -2.72 -5.74
N ILE A 139 -6.89 -1.48 -5.58
CA ILE A 139 -7.67 -0.29 -5.93
C ILE A 139 -6.80 0.80 -6.58
N PRO A 140 -7.34 1.62 -7.50
CA PRO A 140 -6.68 2.83 -7.98
C PRO A 140 -6.81 3.95 -6.94
N SER A 141 -6.03 3.88 -5.85
CA SER A 141 -6.29 4.67 -4.63
C SER A 141 -6.04 6.17 -4.77
N SER A 142 -5.26 6.59 -5.76
CA SER A 142 -4.99 7.99 -6.11
C SER A 142 -6.17 8.69 -6.77
N THR A 143 -7.05 7.93 -7.42
CA THR A 143 -8.17 8.48 -8.20
C THR A 143 -9.53 8.05 -7.65
N LEU A 144 -9.56 7.08 -6.75
CA LEU A 144 -10.79 6.54 -6.19
C LEU A 144 -10.97 6.94 -4.73
N LEU A 145 -12.04 7.68 -4.46
CA LEU A 145 -12.37 8.16 -3.12
C LEU A 145 -12.76 6.99 -2.21
N HIS A 146 -11.97 6.77 -1.15
CA HIS A 146 -12.11 5.59 -0.32
C HIS A 146 -11.83 5.84 1.16
N GLY A 147 -12.13 4.83 1.98
CA GLY A 147 -11.88 4.83 3.42
C GLY A 147 -12.33 3.52 4.05
N ASN A 148 -12.33 3.46 5.38
CA ASN A 148 -12.88 2.31 6.09
C ASN A 148 -13.63 2.73 7.36
N THR A 149 -14.61 1.93 7.77
CA THR A 149 -15.40 2.26 8.96
C THR A 149 -14.62 1.93 10.23
N ALA A 150 -14.99 2.56 11.34
CA ALA A 150 -14.42 2.28 12.66
C ALA A 150 -14.64 0.81 13.12
N ILE A 151 -13.86 0.41 14.13
CA ILE A 151 -13.94 -0.89 14.81
C ILE A 151 -14.33 -0.68 16.29
N TRP A 152 -14.75 -1.73 17.00
CA TRP A 152 -15.08 -1.64 18.42
C TRP A 152 -13.81 -1.52 19.27
N PRO A 153 -13.87 -0.91 20.48
CA PRO A 153 -12.69 -0.73 21.33
C PRO A 153 -11.92 -2.02 21.69
N HIS A 154 -12.60 -3.18 21.73
CA HIS A 154 -11.98 -4.47 22.04
C HIS A 154 -11.40 -5.19 20.82
N GLU A 155 -11.64 -4.68 19.61
CA GLU A 155 -11.14 -5.26 18.37
C GLU A 155 -9.82 -4.64 17.96
N ARG A 156 -9.09 -5.34 17.09
CA ARG A 156 -7.84 -4.85 16.53
C ARG A 156 -7.88 -4.93 15.02
N ARG A 157 -7.55 -3.83 14.36
CA ARG A 157 -7.37 -3.80 12.90
C ARG A 157 -6.04 -3.17 12.55
N TYR A 158 -5.31 -3.89 11.73
CA TYR A 158 -4.07 -3.49 11.11
C TYR A 158 -4.24 -3.56 9.59
N SER A 159 -3.33 -2.93 8.85
CA SER A 159 -3.25 -3.18 7.41
C SER A 159 -1.82 -3.15 6.93
N PHE A 160 -1.59 -3.87 5.84
CA PHE A 160 -0.35 -3.81 5.09
C PHE A 160 -0.68 -3.35 3.69
N THR A 161 -0.13 -2.20 3.28
CA THR A 161 -0.40 -1.57 1.98
C THR A 161 0.88 -1.54 1.16
N GLN A 162 0.77 -1.80 -0.14
CA GLN A 162 1.84 -1.60 -1.12
C GLN A 162 1.34 -0.68 -2.24
N TYR A 163 2.16 0.27 -2.65
CA TYR A 163 1.77 1.36 -3.56
C TYR A 163 3.00 1.94 -4.28
N ALA A 164 2.76 2.83 -5.24
CA ALA A 164 3.80 3.62 -5.90
C ALA A 164 3.51 5.10 -5.65
N ALA A 165 4.46 5.80 -5.03
CA ALA A 165 4.46 7.24 -4.76
C ALA A 165 5.78 7.84 -5.26
#